data_AF-A0A645FCR2-F1
#
_entry.id   AF-A0A645FCR2-F1
#
_cell.length_a   1.000
_cell.length_b   1.000
_cell.length_c   1.000
_cell.angle_alpha   90.00
_cell.angle_beta   90.00
_cell.angle_gamma   90.00
#
_symmetry.space_group_name_H-M   'P 1'
#
loop_
_entity.id
_entity.type
_entity.pdbx_description
1 polymer ?
#
loop_
_entity_poly.entity_id
_entity_poly.type
_entity_poly.pdbx_seq_one_letter_code
_entity_poly.pdbx_strand_id
1 'polypeptide(L)'
;MKRQYLKALREDIADGRFADVRRLPSFRQLASEYECSVASIKLAVDTLREEGILESIHGKGTFFTDRGRLPLPRRKRQRIIGAILLRNGWLETMESMKLDYQRKGWFLSCYDACADMQDPAKEREFLEMALHEGFTGMLMAATPIEPVNTAFFNELRHKGMKIAHLTCYKEDMSEESYFLPDYAAAVDLAVRRAEECGFRTILPVRDGSRAPALKLLEKRLAAIDTPVRIEAPFSYRTEFREWAYEKEECDRELLWPQADK
;
A
#
# COMPACT_ATOMS: atom_id res chain seq x y z
N MET A 1 16.54 11.99 -40.79
CA MET A 1 15.75 12.87 -39.89
C MET A 1 14.31 12.43 -39.68
N LYS A 2 13.47 12.20 -40.72
CA LYS A 2 12.02 11.92 -40.58
C LYS A 2 11.59 10.85 -39.54
N ARG A 3 12.41 9.81 -39.28
CA ARG A 3 12.06 8.69 -38.39
C ARG A 3 12.18 9.00 -36.88
N GLN A 4 12.96 10.00 -36.48
CA GLN A 4 13.26 10.24 -35.06
C GLN A 4 12.02 10.72 -34.29
N TYR A 5 11.30 11.71 -34.82
CA TYR A 5 10.12 12.28 -34.16
C TYR A 5 8.92 11.34 -34.16
N LEU A 6 8.77 10.53 -35.21
CA LEU A 6 7.77 9.46 -35.24
C LEU A 6 8.05 8.42 -34.15
N LYS A 7 9.32 8.02 -33.98
CA LYS A 7 9.72 7.08 -32.94
C LYS A 7 9.47 7.67 -31.55
N ALA A 8 9.93 8.90 -31.30
CA ALA A 8 9.75 9.58 -30.01
C ALA A 8 8.26 9.77 -29.66
N LEU A 9 7.45 10.25 -30.61
CA LEU A 9 6.01 10.41 -30.41
C LEU A 9 5.31 9.06 -30.14
N ARG A 10 5.75 8.00 -30.82
CA ARG A 10 5.20 6.65 -30.60
C ARG A 10 5.59 6.09 -29.24
N GLU A 11 6.82 6.32 -28.78
CA GLU A 11 7.28 5.95 -27.43
C GLU A 11 6.46 6.70 -26.37
N ASP A 12 6.29 8.01 -26.50
CA ASP A 12 5.49 8.81 -25.56
C ASP A 12 4.01 8.38 -25.51
N ILE A 13 3.44 8.01 -26.66
CA ILE A 13 2.08 7.44 -26.71
C ILE A 13 2.04 6.07 -26.02
N ALA A 14 3.04 5.21 -26.23
CA ALA A 14 3.13 3.90 -25.59
C ALA A 14 3.35 4.00 -24.08
N ASP A 15 4.11 4.99 -23.61
CA ASP A 15 4.39 5.25 -22.20
C ASP A 15 3.22 5.93 -21.48
N GLY A 16 2.15 6.26 -22.19
CA GLY A 16 0.92 6.80 -21.61
C GLY A 16 1.00 8.29 -21.28
N ARG A 17 1.96 9.03 -21.85
CA ARG A 17 2.12 10.48 -21.63
C ARG A 17 0.84 11.28 -21.91
N PHE A 18 0.01 10.80 -22.83
CA PHE A 18 -1.25 11.43 -23.22
C PHE A 18 -2.49 10.69 -22.71
N ALA A 19 -2.36 9.81 -21.70
CA ALA A 19 -3.43 8.91 -21.26
C ALA A 19 -4.65 9.63 -20.65
N ASP A 20 -4.44 10.77 -19.98
CA ASP A 20 -5.51 11.53 -19.32
C ASP A 20 -6.31 12.41 -20.28
N VAL A 21 -5.80 12.63 -21.49
CA VAL A 21 -6.39 13.51 -22.49
C VAL A 21 -6.75 12.73 -23.75
N ARG A 22 -8.05 12.69 -24.10
CA ARG A 22 -8.53 12.05 -25.34
C ARG A 22 -8.00 12.69 -26.63
N ARG A 23 -7.34 13.85 -26.51
CA ARG A 23 -6.93 14.72 -27.61
C ARG A 23 -5.43 14.97 -27.52
N LEU A 24 -4.75 14.84 -28.66
CA LEU A 24 -3.35 15.19 -28.80
C LEU A 24 -3.17 16.73 -28.71
N PRO A 25 -2.09 17.22 -28.06
CA PRO A 25 -1.73 18.63 -28.12
C PRO A 25 -1.61 19.14 -29.56
N SER A 26 -1.72 20.47 -29.74
CA SER A 26 -1.63 21.07 -31.07
C SER A 26 -0.26 20.84 -31.71
N PHE A 27 -0.17 20.83 -33.04
CA PHE A 27 1.12 20.65 -33.73
C PHE A 27 2.17 21.70 -33.33
N ARG A 28 1.76 22.92 -32.95
CA ARG A 28 2.67 23.95 -32.47
C ARG A 28 3.24 23.61 -31.09
N GLN A 29 2.40 23.08 -30.19
CA GLN A 29 2.84 22.62 -28.87
C GLN A 29 3.79 21.44 -29.00
N LEU A 30 3.42 20.41 -29.77
CA LEU A 30 4.28 19.26 -30.01
C LEU A 30 5.60 19.66 -30.69
N ALA A 31 5.56 20.57 -31.67
CA ALA A 31 6.76 21.07 -32.32
C ALA A 31 7.70 21.77 -31.32
N SER A 32 7.15 22.54 -30.38
CA SER A 32 7.92 23.16 -29.29
C SER A 32 8.48 22.12 -28.33
N GLU A 33 7.70 21.11 -27.94
CA GLU A 33 8.09 20.08 -26.98
C GLU A 33 9.18 19.14 -27.52
N TYR A 34 9.09 18.76 -28.79
CA TYR A 34 10.09 17.89 -29.44
C TYR A 34 11.21 18.68 -30.14
N GLU A 35 11.27 20.00 -29.90
CA GLU A 35 12.26 20.92 -30.50
C GLU A 35 12.43 20.70 -32.01
N CYS A 36 11.30 20.63 -32.72
CA CYS A 36 11.28 20.31 -34.14
C CYS A 36 10.38 21.25 -34.93
N SER A 37 10.49 21.21 -36.26
CA SER A 37 9.60 21.99 -37.10
C SER A 37 8.18 21.42 -37.10
N VAL A 38 7.18 22.29 -37.21
CA VAL A 38 5.76 21.89 -37.33
C VAL A 38 5.55 20.90 -38.48
N ALA A 39 6.29 21.04 -39.58
CA ALA A 39 6.23 20.12 -40.71
C ALA A 39 6.69 18.69 -40.35
N SER A 40 7.74 18.58 -39.53
CA SER A 40 8.28 17.27 -39.09
C SER A 40 7.31 16.54 -38.17
N ILE A 41 6.76 17.22 -37.17
CA ILE A 41 5.81 16.58 -36.24
C ILE A 41 4.48 16.27 -36.91
N LYS A 42 4.04 17.14 -37.85
CA LYS A 42 2.83 16.88 -38.64
C LYS A 42 2.97 15.60 -39.46
N LEU A 43 4.13 15.38 -40.09
CA LEU A 43 4.39 14.16 -40.83
C LEU A 43 4.38 12.91 -39.91
N ALA A 44 4.94 13.01 -38.71
CA ALA A 44 4.88 11.93 -37.72
C ALA A 44 3.43 11.62 -37.31
N VAL A 45 2.62 12.65 -37.04
CA VAL A 45 1.19 12.48 -36.72
C VAL A 45 0.42 11.91 -37.91
N ASP A 46 0.67 12.38 -39.13
CA ASP A 46 0.01 11.86 -40.32
C ASP A 46 0.34 10.38 -40.55
N THR A 47 1.58 9.94 -40.25
CA THR A 47 1.94 8.52 -40.29
C THR A 47 1.13 7.70 -39.26
N LEU A 48 0.99 8.20 -38.02
CA LEU A 48 0.17 7.53 -36.99
C LEU A 48 -1.33 7.55 -37.33
N ARG A 49 -1.80 8.53 -38.12
CA ARG A 49 -3.17 8.57 -38.64
C ARG A 49 -3.39 7.53 -39.73
N GLU A 50 -2.45 7.39 -40.65
CA GLU A 50 -2.48 6.36 -41.70
C GLU A 50 -2.50 4.94 -41.10
N GLU A 51 -1.79 4.73 -39.99
CA GLU A 51 -1.81 3.48 -39.22
C GLU A 51 -3.10 3.29 -38.40
N GLY A 52 -3.98 4.29 -38.37
CA GLY A 52 -5.25 4.25 -37.65
C GLY A 52 -5.11 4.38 -36.14
N ILE A 53 -3.98 4.88 -35.62
CA ILE A 53 -3.75 5.17 -34.19
C ILE A 53 -4.39 6.52 -33.81
N LEU A 54 -4.34 7.49 -34.72
CA LEU A 54 -4.90 8.82 -34.52
C LEU A 54 -5.98 9.12 -35.55
N GLU A 55 -6.98 9.90 -35.16
CA GLU A 55 -7.99 10.46 -36.06
C GLU A 55 -8.00 11.98 -35.92
N SER A 56 -8.09 12.70 -37.04
CA SER A 56 -8.26 14.17 -36.99
C SER A 56 -9.68 14.53 -37.35
N ILE A 57 -10.34 15.25 -36.46
CA ILE A 57 -11.65 15.82 -36.70
C ILE A 57 -11.44 17.29 -37.08
N HIS A 58 -11.83 17.65 -38.29
CA HIS A 58 -11.66 19.00 -38.82
C HIS A 58 -12.23 20.04 -37.85
N GLY A 59 -11.45 21.09 -37.55
CA GLY A 59 -11.80 22.15 -36.59
C GLY A 59 -11.77 21.74 -35.10
N LYS A 60 -11.72 20.44 -34.76
CA LYS A 60 -11.75 19.95 -33.37
C LYS A 60 -10.41 19.40 -32.89
N GLY A 61 -9.50 19.04 -33.79
CA GLY A 61 -8.15 18.58 -33.45
C GLY A 61 -7.90 17.10 -33.77
N THR A 62 -6.84 16.54 -33.18
CA THR A 62 -6.43 15.14 -33.37
C THR A 62 -6.69 14.34 -32.10
N PHE A 63 -7.33 13.19 -32.23
CA PHE A 63 -7.81 12.33 -31.15
C PHE A 63 -7.25 10.91 -31.32
N PHE A 64 -7.22 10.15 -30.22
CA PHE A 64 -6.85 8.74 -30.24
C PHE A 64 -8.02 7.88 -30.68
N THR A 65 -7.80 6.95 -31.62
CA THR A 65 -8.80 5.93 -31.99
C THR A 65 -8.80 4.78 -30.99
N ASP A 66 -9.76 3.86 -31.09
CA ASP A 66 -9.74 2.62 -30.28
C ASP A 66 -8.57 1.68 -30.60
N ARG A 67 -7.89 1.84 -31.75
CA ARG A 67 -6.64 1.14 -32.08
C ARG A 67 -5.40 1.87 -31.56
N GLY A 68 -5.45 3.20 -31.52
CA GLY A 68 -4.39 4.04 -30.96
C GLY A 68 -4.47 4.27 -29.47
N ARG A 69 -5.58 3.83 -28.85
CA ARG A 69 -5.49 3.06 -27.62
C ARG A 69 -4.72 1.78 -27.93
N LEU A 70 -3.41 1.91 -28.19
CA LEU A 70 -2.52 0.78 -27.99
C LEU A 70 -2.95 0.23 -26.61
N PRO A 71 -3.23 -1.07 -26.46
CA PRO A 71 -3.19 -1.62 -25.12
C PRO A 71 -1.83 -1.15 -24.63
N LEU A 72 -1.84 -0.30 -23.59
CA LEU A 72 -0.63 0.11 -22.90
C LEU A 72 0.28 -1.13 -22.94
N PRO A 73 1.57 -1.06 -23.28
CA PRO A 73 2.45 -2.07 -22.75
C PRO A 73 2.17 -1.99 -21.25
N ARG A 74 1.30 -2.88 -20.76
CA ARG A 74 1.08 -3.11 -19.34
C ARG A 74 2.48 -3.47 -18.95
N ARG A 75 3.24 -2.51 -18.42
CA ARG A 75 4.62 -2.69 -17.98
C ARG A 75 4.60 -4.03 -17.30
N LYS A 76 5.19 -5.05 -17.93
CA LYS A 76 4.75 -6.45 -17.76
C LYS A 76 4.84 -6.73 -16.27
N ARG A 77 3.69 -6.65 -15.59
CA ARG A 77 3.71 -6.49 -14.14
C ARG A 77 4.35 -7.74 -13.63
N GLN A 78 5.47 -7.56 -12.95
CA GLN A 78 6.20 -8.71 -12.49
C GLN A 78 5.29 -9.43 -11.52
N ARG A 79 5.39 -10.75 -11.49
CA ARG A 79 4.64 -11.57 -10.55
C ARG A 79 5.30 -11.46 -9.18
N ILE A 80 5.42 -10.24 -8.68
CA ILE A 80 6.04 -9.89 -7.42
C ILE A 80 4.98 -9.20 -6.57
N ILE A 81 4.83 -9.67 -5.35
CA ILE A 81 4.11 -9.00 -4.29
C ILE A 81 5.17 -8.50 -3.31
N GLY A 82 5.12 -7.21 -2.98
CA GLY A 82 5.93 -6.65 -1.92
C GLY A 82 5.19 -6.71 -0.60
N ALA A 83 5.93 -6.81 0.49
CA ALA A 83 5.40 -6.73 1.84
C ALA A 83 6.27 -5.80 2.69
N ILE A 84 5.65 -4.89 3.41
CA ILE A 84 6.30 -4.13 4.49
C ILE A 84 5.80 -4.74 5.78
N LEU A 85 6.70 -5.31 6.58
CA LEU A 85 6.35 -6.13 7.74
C LEU A 85 7.06 -5.61 8.98
N LEU A 86 6.45 -5.86 10.13
CA LEU A 86 7.09 -5.73 11.43
C LEU A 86 7.53 -7.12 11.90
N ARG A 87 8.62 -7.19 12.66
CA ARG A 87 9.20 -8.44 13.21
C ARG A 87 8.30 -9.15 14.25
N ASN A 88 7.07 -8.73 14.44
CA ASN A 88 6.14 -9.22 15.47
C ASN A 88 5.16 -10.31 14.97
N GLY A 89 5.64 -11.29 14.19
CA GLY A 89 4.88 -12.50 13.82
C GLY A 89 4.38 -12.56 12.36
N TRP A 90 4.43 -11.44 11.63
CA TRP A 90 4.04 -11.43 10.22
C TRP A 90 5.16 -11.92 9.31
N LEU A 91 6.42 -11.66 9.67
CA LEU A 91 7.56 -12.02 8.84
C LEU A 91 7.72 -13.54 8.74
N GLU A 92 7.68 -14.26 9.87
CA GLU A 92 7.79 -15.73 9.89
C GLU A 92 6.61 -16.38 9.14
N THR A 93 5.40 -15.85 9.35
CA THR A 93 4.19 -16.32 8.66
C THR A 93 4.31 -16.11 7.15
N MET A 94 4.75 -14.94 6.70
CA MET A 94 4.96 -14.66 5.27
C MET A 94 6.08 -15.50 4.67
N GLU A 95 7.16 -15.72 5.40
CA GLU A 95 8.25 -16.63 5.01
C GLU A 95 7.74 -18.06 4.82
N SER A 96 6.88 -18.55 5.70
CA SER A 96 6.27 -19.88 5.57
C SER A 96 5.43 -20.03 4.29
N MET A 97 4.74 -18.96 3.87
CA MET A 97 3.91 -18.96 2.67
C MET A 97 4.73 -18.77 1.38
N LYS A 98 5.96 -18.27 1.48
CA LYS A 98 6.79 -17.89 0.32
C LYS A 98 6.93 -19.01 -0.71
N LEU A 99 7.13 -20.25 -0.25
CA LEU A 99 7.29 -21.43 -1.12
C LEU A 99 6.02 -21.69 -1.95
N ASP A 100 4.83 -21.51 -1.37
CA ASP A 100 3.55 -21.70 -2.08
C ASP A 100 3.36 -20.68 -3.18
N TYR A 101 3.70 -19.41 -2.90
CA TYR A 101 3.64 -18.35 -3.90
C TYR A 101 4.66 -18.60 -5.02
N GLN A 102 5.89 -18.99 -4.67
CA GLN A 102 6.94 -19.33 -5.63
C GLN A 102 6.56 -20.50 -6.54
N ARG A 103 5.95 -21.56 -5.99
CA ARG A 103 5.42 -22.68 -6.79
C ARG A 103 4.34 -22.24 -7.76
N LYS A 104 3.52 -21.25 -7.39
CA LYS A 104 2.54 -20.64 -8.28
C LYS A 104 3.18 -19.69 -9.30
N GLY A 105 4.48 -19.42 -9.22
CA GLY A 105 5.23 -18.50 -10.09
C GLY A 105 5.17 -17.04 -9.65
N TRP A 106 4.93 -16.80 -8.36
CA TRP A 106 4.97 -15.48 -7.73
C TRP A 106 6.19 -15.35 -6.80
N PHE A 107 6.82 -14.19 -6.80
CA PHE A 107 7.83 -13.83 -5.82
C PHE A 107 7.23 -12.95 -4.73
N LEU A 108 7.73 -13.14 -3.51
CA LEU A 108 7.44 -12.29 -2.37
C LEU A 108 8.73 -11.57 -2.00
N SER A 109 8.68 -10.23 -1.94
CA SER A 109 9.78 -9.39 -1.48
C SER A 109 9.36 -8.69 -0.19
N CYS A 110 10.12 -8.87 0.89
CA CYS A 110 9.79 -8.31 2.19
C CYS A 110 10.78 -7.21 2.58
N TYR A 111 10.25 -6.14 3.17
CA TYR A 111 11.00 -5.09 3.86
C TYR A 111 10.66 -5.15 5.36
N ASP A 112 11.68 -5.28 6.21
CA ASP A 112 11.54 -5.25 7.66
C ASP A 112 11.55 -3.80 8.16
N ALA A 113 10.37 -3.26 8.44
CA ALA A 113 10.24 -1.90 8.95
C ALA A 113 10.80 -1.74 10.37
N CYS A 114 11.00 -2.82 11.13
CA CYS A 114 11.62 -2.74 12.45
C CYS A 114 13.13 -2.44 12.37
N ALA A 115 13.80 -2.84 11.28
CA ALA A 115 15.24 -2.63 11.12
C ALA A 115 15.63 -1.15 11.14
N ASP A 116 14.77 -0.30 10.57
CA ASP A 116 14.99 1.15 10.47
C ASP A 116 14.05 1.94 11.39
N MET A 117 13.48 1.30 12.43
CA MET A 117 12.55 1.94 13.38
C MET A 117 11.35 2.65 12.72
N GLN A 118 10.85 2.07 11.62
CA GLN A 118 9.76 2.63 10.81
C GLN A 118 10.07 4.04 10.30
N ASP A 119 11.27 4.26 9.75
CA ASP A 119 11.60 5.51 9.07
C ASP A 119 10.72 5.69 7.80
N PRO A 120 9.90 6.74 7.71
CA PRO A 120 9.04 6.99 6.54
C PRO A 120 9.82 7.16 5.24
N ALA A 121 11.06 7.67 5.29
CA ALA A 121 11.92 7.81 4.12
C ALA A 121 12.41 6.46 3.62
N LYS A 122 12.73 5.52 4.52
CA LYS A 122 13.14 4.15 4.14
C LYS A 122 11.99 3.33 3.57
N GLU A 123 10.80 3.47 4.17
CA GLU A 123 9.57 2.95 3.55
C GLU A 123 9.37 3.50 2.14
N ARG A 124 9.57 4.82 1.96
CA ARG A 124 9.43 5.50 0.66
C ARG A 124 10.42 4.96 -0.37
N GLU A 125 11.70 4.84 -0.01
CA GLU A 125 12.76 4.28 -0.86
C GLU A 125 12.39 2.86 -1.36
N PHE A 126 11.89 2.00 -0.46
CA PHE A 126 11.46 0.65 -0.82
C PHE A 126 10.28 0.65 -1.80
N LEU A 127 9.29 1.52 -1.58
CA LEU A 127 8.11 1.62 -2.45
C LEU A 127 8.43 2.18 -3.83
N GLU A 128 9.38 3.12 -3.93
CA GLU A 128 9.89 3.62 -5.19
C GLU A 128 10.59 2.52 -6.00
N MET A 129 11.40 1.69 -5.32
CA MET A 129 11.99 0.50 -5.94
C MET A 129 10.91 -0.50 -6.39
N ALA A 130 9.90 -0.77 -5.56
CA ALA A 130 8.78 -1.66 -5.92
C ALA A 130 8.03 -1.17 -7.17
N LEU A 131 7.79 0.14 -7.27
CA LEU A 131 7.19 0.75 -8.45
C LEU A 131 8.11 0.63 -9.67
N HIS A 132 9.41 0.90 -9.50
CA HIS A 132 10.42 0.81 -10.56
C HIS A 132 10.46 -0.61 -11.14
N GLU A 133 10.53 -1.63 -10.28
CA GLU A 133 10.57 -3.06 -10.64
C GLU A 133 9.21 -3.61 -11.10
N GLY A 134 8.15 -2.82 -11.04
CA GLY A 134 6.84 -3.17 -11.57
C GLY A 134 6.12 -4.23 -10.73
N PHE A 135 6.18 -4.10 -9.41
CA PHE A 135 5.44 -4.94 -8.48
C PHE A 135 3.93 -4.89 -8.80
N THR A 136 3.27 -6.03 -8.62
CA THR A 136 1.82 -6.12 -8.88
C THR A 136 1.01 -5.60 -7.70
N GLY A 137 1.50 -5.81 -6.48
CA GLY A 137 0.82 -5.36 -5.27
C GLY A 137 1.72 -5.31 -4.04
N MET A 138 1.20 -4.65 -3.01
CA MET A 138 1.83 -4.44 -1.71
C MET A 138 0.89 -4.85 -0.58
N LEU A 139 1.43 -5.56 0.41
CA LEU A 139 0.82 -5.78 1.73
C LEU A 139 1.62 -4.99 2.77
N MET A 140 1.00 -4.07 3.51
CA MET A 140 1.76 -3.07 4.25
C MET A 140 1.35 -3.00 5.72
N ALA A 141 2.31 -3.22 6.61
CA ALA A 141 2.33 -2.60 7.93
C ALA A 141 2.92 -1.20 7.78
N ALA A 142 2.13 -0.28 7.21
CA ALA A 142 2.60 1.05 6.85
C ALA A 142 3.04 1.86 8.08
N THR A 143 4.02 2.73 7.86
CA THR A 143 4.63 3.58 8.87
C THR A 143 3.63 4.63 9.37
N PRO A 144 3.29 4.65 10.67
CA PRO A 144 2.39 5.64 11.26
C PRO A 144 3.09 6.95 11.66
N ILE A 145 4.42 7.03 11.47
CA ILE A 145 5.24 8.17 11.88
C ILE A 145 5.17 9.24 10.79
N GLU A 146 4.92 10.49 11.18
CA GLU A 146 4.87 11.60 10.23
C GLU A 146 6.27 11.96 9.71
N PRO A 147 6.41 12.32 8.42
CA PRO A 147 5.35 12.43 7.41
C PRO A 147 4.90 11.08 6.85
N VAL A 148 3.60 10.78 6.88
CA VAL A 148 3.07 9.53 6.34
C VAL A 148 2.99 9.51 4.80
N ASN A 149 3.20 8.34 4.19
CA ASN A 149 3.28 8.17 2.73
C ASN A 149 1.92 8.08 1.99
N THR A 150 0.81 8.52 2.59
CA THR A 150 -0.56 8.38 2.01
C THR A 150 -0.66 8.89 0.58
N ALA A 151 -0.12 10.09 0.29
CA ALA A 151 -0.17 10.66 -1.06
C ALA A 151 0.55 9.76 -2.07
N PHE A 152 1.63 9.09 -1.65
CA PHE A 152 2.34 8.14 -2.50
C PHE A 152 1.55 6.87 -2.73
N PHE A 153 0.91 6.32 -1.68
CA PHE A 153 0.06 5.14 -1.84
C PHE A 153 -1.00 5.36 -2.91
N ASN A 154 -1.58 6.57 -2.99
CA ASN A 154 -2.52 6.95 -4.03
C ASN A 154 -1.88 7.00 -5.42
N GLU A 155 -0.68 7.58 -5.55
CA GLU A 155 0.08 7.57 -6.81
C GLU A 155 0.35 6.13 -7.30
N LEU A 156 0.79 5.25 -6.39
CA LEU A 156 1.05 3.84 -6.67
C LEU A 156 -0.21 3.12 -7.16
N ARG A 157 -1.37 3.40 -6.55
CA ARG A 157 -2.68 2.87 -6.99
C ARG A 157 -3.09 3.38 -8.36
N HIS A 158 -2.89 4.66 -8.65
CA HIS A 158 -3.15 5.24 -9.99
C HIS A 158 -2.25 4.59 -11.06
N LYS A 159 -1.00 4.25 -10.71
CA LYS A 159 -0.09 3.44 -11.54
C LYS A 159 -0.46 1.94 -11.55
N GLY A 160 -1.59 1.59 -10.94
CA GLY A 160 -2.24 0.29 -10.95
C GLY A 160 -1.86 -0.61 -9.79
N MET A 161 -0.94 -0.25 -8.89
CA MET A 161 -0.50 -1.12 -7.79
C MET A 161 -1.63 -1.39 -6.81
N LYS A 162 -1.90 -2.68 -6.56
CA LYS A 162 -2.87 -3.09 -5.55
C LYS A 162 -2.22 -2.97 -4.19
N ILE A 163 -2.79 -2.19 -3.29
CA ILE A 163 -2.23 -1.97 -1.95
C ILE A 163 -3.28 -2.36 -0.94
N ALA A 164 -2.92 -3.22 0.01
CA ALA A 164 -3.72 -3.48 1.20
C ALA A 164 -2.88 -3.37 2.47
N HIS A 165 -3.45 -2.86 3.55
CA HIS A 165 -2.76 -2.66 4.82
C HIS A 165 -3.06 -3.79 5.82
N LEU A 166 -2.04 -4.19 6.56
CA LEU A 166 -2.10 -5.18 7.65
C LEU A 166 -2.16 -4.52 9.03
N THR A 167 -1.83 -3.23 9.11
CA THR A 167 -1.96 -2.40 10.31
C THR A 167 -2.57 -1.05 9.95
N CYS A 168 -3.27 -0.41 10.89
CA CYS A 168 -3.68 0.98 10.72
C CYS A 168 -2.47 1.90 10.94
N TYR A 169 -2.19 2.76 9.97
CA TYR A 169 -1.16 3.78 10.08
C TYR A 169 -1.75 5.20 10.30
N LYS A 170 -3.07 5.32 10.18
CA LYS A 170 -3.90 6.46 10.54
C LYS A 170 -5.19 5.96 11.20
N GLU A 171 -5.87 6.84 11.95
CA GLU A 171 -7.11 6.48 12.64
C GLU A 171 -8.27 6.24 11.66
N ASP A 172 -8.37 7.05 10.62
CA ASP A 172 -9.35 6.90 9.56
C ASP A 172 -8.75 6.18 8.35
N MET A 173 -9.10 4.89 8.20
CA MET A 173 -8.68 4.04 7.10
C MET A 173 -9.75 3.92 5.99
N SER A 174 -10.83 4.71 6.02
CA SER A 174 -12.00 4.53 5.13
C SER A 174 -11.68 4.61 3.62
N GLU A 175 -10.66 5.37 3.24
CA GLU A 175 -10.18 5.48 1.85
C GLU A 175 -9.15 4.40 1.48
N GLU A 176 -8.76 3.54 2.42
CA GLU A 176 -7.73 2.52 2.25
C GLU A 176 -8.35 1.12 2.11
N SER A 177 -7.64 0.22 1.44
CA SER A 177 -7.94 -1.22 1.50
C SER A 177 -7.12 -1.86 2.61
N TYR A 178 -7.74 -2.67 3.47
CA TYR A 178 -7.05 -3.21 4.64
C TYR A 178 -7.65 -4.53 5.14
N PHE A 179 -6.85 -5.27 5.91
CA PHE A 179 -7.24 -6.45 6.67
C PHE A 179 -6.92 -6.19 8.14
N LEU A 180 -7.82 -5.50 8.84
CA LEU A 180 -7.61 -5.09 10.23
C LEU A 180 -8.58 -5.79 11.16
N PRO A 181 -8.19 -6.03 12.43
CA PRO A 181 -9.13 -6.39 13.48
C PRO A 181 -10.19 -5.29 13.65
N ASP A 182 -11.38 -5.68 14.11
CA ASP A 182 -12.34 -4.74 14.65
C ASP A 182 -11.89 -4.35 16.07
N TYR A 183 -11.15 -3.24 16.16
CA TYR A 183 -10.65 -2.72 17.42
C TYR A 183 -11.78 -2.39 18.41
N ALA A 184 -12.94 -1.93 17.92
CA ALA A 184 -14.05 -1.58 18.79
C ALA A 184 -14.66 -2.83 19.42
N ALA A 185 -14.96 -3.84 18.59
CA ALA A 185 -15.46 -5.12 19.06
C ALA A 185 -14.46 -5.83 19.97
N ALA A 186 -13.15 -5.73 19.69
CA ALA A 186 -12.12 -6.31 20.54
C ALA A 186 -12.15 -5.75 21.97
N VAL A 187 -12.30 -4.43 22.11
CA VAL A 187 -12.44 -3.80 23.44
C VAL A 187 -13.74 -4.25 24.10
N ASP A 188 -14.87 -4.23 23.37
CA ASP A 188 -16.17 -4.62 23.93
C ASP A 188 -16.17 -6.05 24.47
N LEU A 189 -15.59 -6.98 23.72
CA LEU A 189 -15.47 -8.38 24.11
C LEU A 189 -14.54 -8.53 25.33
N ALA A 190 -13.40 -7.83 25.34
CA ALA A 190 -12.47 -7.88 26.47
C ALA A 190 -13.11 -7.33 27.75
N VAL A 191 -13.82 -6.19 27.67
CA VAL A 191 -14.51 -5.60 28.82
C VAL A 191 -15.63 -6.51 29.32
N ARG A 192 -16.52 -6.98 28.43
CA ARG A 192 -17.61 -7.89 28.82
C ARG A 192 -17.07 -9.15 29.50
N ARG A 193 -15.99 -9.73 28.97
CA ARG A 193 -15.37 -10.90 29.57
C ARG A 193 -14.83 -10.62 30.98
N ALA A 194 -14.26 -9.44 31.20
CA ALA A 194 -13.81 -9.04 32.54
C ALA A 194 -14.99 -8.88 33.52
N GLU A 195 -16.09 -8.28 33.06
CA GLU A 195 -17.31 -8.13 33.88
C GLU A 195 -17.92 -9.48 34.27
N GLU A 196 -17.98 -10.43 33.35
CA GLU A 196 -18.43 -11.82 33.62
C GLU A 196 -17.58 -12.51 34.69
N CYS A 197 -16.28 -12.21 34.73
CA CYS A 197 -15.36 -12.70 35.76
C CYS A 197 -15.46 -11.93 37.10
N GLY A 198 -16.37 -10.96 37.21
CA GLY A 198 -16.62 -10.19 38.43
C GLY A 198 -15.74 -8.94 38.60
N PHE A 199 -14.93 -8.58 37.60
CA PHE A 199 -14.16 -7.34 37.64
C PHE A 199 -15.08 -6.13 37.41
N ARG A 200 -15.00 -5.14 38.29
CA ARG A 200 -15.85 -3.92 38.25
C ARG A 200 -15.13 -2.65 37.82
N THR A 201 -13.81 -2.72 37.74
CA THR A 201 -12.95 -1.61 37.33
C THR A 201 -11.91 -2.14 36.36
N ILE A 202 -11.74 -1.44 35.24
CA ILE A 202 -10.75 -1.79 34.22
C ILE A 202 -9.65 -0.72 34.20
N LEU A 203 -8.41 -1.18 34.28
CA LEU A 203 -7.20 -0.35 34.24
C LEU A 203 -6.41 -0.67 32.96
N PRO A 204 -6.55 0.13 31.89
CA PRO A 204 -5.74 -0.06 30.69
C PRO A 204 -4.27 0.31 30.96
N VAL A 205 -3.35 -0.56 30.57
CA VAL A 205 -1.92 -0.26 30.59
C VAL A 205 -1.56 0.55 29.34
N ARG A 206 -0.98 1.73 29.56
CA ARG A 206 -0.44 2.58 28.49
C ARG A 206 1.08 2.42 28.45
N ASP A 207 1.60 2.05 27.29
CA ASP A 207 3.05 2.04 27.03
C ASP A 207 3.57 3.40 26.52
N GLY A 208 2.69 4.40 26.38
CA GLY A 208 3.01 5.73 25.85
C GLY A 208 3.19 5.77 24.33
N SER A 209 2.96 4.65 23.64
CA SER A 209 3.00 4.57 22.19
C SER A 209 1.92 5.44 21.56
N ARG A 210 2.27 6.08 20.45
CA ARG A 210 1.34 6.90 19.64
C ARG A 210 0.72 6.12 18.49
N ALA A 211 0.82 4.79 18.52
CA ALA A 211 0.29 3.92 17.47
C ALA A 211 -1.22 4.16 17.26
N PRO A 212 -1.68 4.33 16.02
CA PRO A 212 -3.08 4.57 15.71
C PRO A 212 -4.02 3.49 16.27
N ALA A 213 -3.58 2.22 16.27
CA ALA A 213 -4.35 1.11 16.81
C ALA A 213 -4.69 1.31 18.30
N LEU A 214 -3.73 1.76 19.10
CA LEU A 214 -3.94 2.02 20.52
C LEU A 214 -4.94 3.15 20.73
N LYS A 215 -4.86 4.22 19.93
CA LYS A 215 -5.83 5.31 20.01
C LYS A 215 -7.25 4.86 19.70
N LEU A 216 -7.43 3.96 18.73
CA LEU A 216 -8.74 3.38 18.41
C LEU A 216 -9.30 2.56 19.59
N LEU A 217 -8.44 1.74 20.21
CA LEU A 217 -8.80 0.98 21.42
C LEU A 217 -9.17 1.91 22.58
N GLU A 218 -8.36 2.94 22.84
CA GLU A 218 -8.59 3.91 23.91
C GLU A 218 -9.88 4.71 23.71
N LYS A 219 -10.14 5.13 22.47
CA LYS A 219 -11.38 5.84 22.11
C LYS A 219 -12.60 4.97 22.39
N ARG A 220 -12.52 3.66 22.08
CA ARG A 220 -13.61 2.74 22.40
C ARG A 220 -13.75 2.54 23.90
N LEU A 221 -12.65 2.32 24.61
CA LEU A 221 -12.65 2.09 26.04
C LEU A 221 -13.23 3.28 26.83
N ALA A 222 -12.93 4.51 26.39
CA ALA A 222 -13.48 5.74 26.98
C ALA A 222 -15.00 5.90 26.76
N ALA A 223 -15.59 5.15 25.83
CA ALA A 223 -17.02 5.19 25.51
C ALA A 223 -17.84 4.08 26.18
N ILE A 224 -17.23 3.26 27.04
CA ILE A 224 -17.89 2.16 27.75
C ILE A 224 -18.39 2.63 29.11
N ASP A 225 -19.58 2.17 29.51
CA ASP A 225 -20.24 2.55 30.76
C ASP A 225 -19.58 1.96 32.02
N THR A 226 -18.90 0.81 31.89
CA THR A 226 -18.12 0.18 32.96
C THR A 226 -17.08 1.18 33.49
N PRO A 227 -16.91 1.34 34.82
CA PRO A 227 -15.92 2.24 35.37
C PRO A 227 -14.50 1.93 34.87
N VAL A 228 -14.01 2.73 33.94
CA VAL A 228 -12.62 2.67 33.47
C VAL A 228 -11.82 3.74 34.21
N ARG A 229 -10.77 3.31 34.91
CA ARG A 229 -9.77 4.23 35.47
C ARG A 229 -8.53 4.20 34.60
N ILE A 230 -8.26 5.31 33.95
CA ILE A 230 -7.04 5.48 33.16
C ILE A 230 -5.98 6.06 34.10
N GLU A 231 -5.08 5.22 34.60
CA GLU A 231 -3.93 5.69 35.37
C GLU A 231 -2.77 6.08 34.43
N ALA A 232 -1.88 6.95 34.92
CA ALA A 232 -0.66 7.35 34.21
C ALA A 232 0.19 6.10 33.88
N PRO A 233 1.01 6.14 32.80
CA PRO A 233 1.76 4.97 32.36
C PRO A 233 2.60 4.39 33.51
N PHE A 234 2.28 3.15 33.90
CA PHE A 234 3.19 2.35 34.70
C PHE A 234 4.37 2.00 33.79
N SER A 235 5.53 2.60 34.04
CA SER A 235 6.76 2.19 33.36
C SER A 235 7.17 0.82 33.89
N TYR A 236 6.81 -0.23 33.18
CA TYR A 236 7.53 -1.49 33.34
C TYR A 236 8.90 -1.30 32.68
N ARG A 237 9.99 -1.46 33.46
CA ARG A 237 11.25 -1.91 32.85
C ARG A 237 10.99 -3.33 32.39
N THR A 238 10.69 -3.51 31.12
CA THR A 238 11.03 -4.78 30.46
C THR A 238 12.54 -4.87 30.47
N GLU A 239 13.11 -5.48 31.51
CA GLU A 239 14.35 -6.21 31.31
C GLU A 239 14.04 -7.22 30.21
N PHE A 240 14.50 -6.94 28.99
CA PHE A 240 14.60 -7.91 27.91
C PHE A 240 15.52 -9.03 28.42
N ARG A 241 14.96 -9.98 29.17
CA ARG A 241 15.48 -11.34 29.13
C ARG A 241 15.07 -11.84 27.75
N GLU A 242 16.05 -12.13 26.91
CA GLU A 242 15.86 -12.96 25.73
C GLU A 242 15.11 -14.22 26.20
N TRP A 243 13.80 -14.27 25.94
CA TRP A 243 13.10 -15.54 25.97
C TRP A 243 13.58 -16.28 24.73
N ALA A 244 14.67 -17.02 24.91
CA ALA A 244 15.02 -18.09 24.00
C ALA A 244 13.75 -18.92 23.82
N TYR A 245 13.31 -19.05 22.57
CA TYR A 245 12.27 -19.98 22.17
C TYR A 245 12.73 -21.41 22.51
N GLU A 246 12.57 -21.82 23.77
CA GLU A 246 12.56 -23.23 24.12
C GLU A 246 11.21 -23.79 23.68
N LYS A 247 11.29 -24.51 22.56
CA LYS A 247 10.19 -25.09 21.78
C LYS A 247 9.43 -26.20 22.53
N GLU A 248 9.65 -26.38 23.83
CA GLU A 248 9.18 -27.52 24.63
C GLU A 248 8.13 -27.18 25.70
N GLU A 249 7.81 -25.91 25.97
CA GLU A 249 6.74 -25.56 26.95
C GLU A 249 5.38 -25.19 26.33
N CYS A 250 5.25 -25.16 25.00
CA CYS A 250 3.98 -24.90 24.32
C CYS A 250 3.01 -26.10 24.33
N ASP A 251 3.41 -27.24 24.92
CA ASP A 251 2.59 -28.44 25.09
C ASP A 251 1.86 -28.51 26.45
N ARG A 252 1.94 -27.47 27.29
CA ARG A 252 1.01 -27.32 28.41
C ARG A 252 -0.22 -26.56 27.93
N GLU A 253 -1.28 -27.31 27.68
CA GLU A 253 -2.64 -26.85 27.42
C GLU A 253 -2.90 -25.47 28.05
N LEU A 254 -3.05 -24.46 27.20
CA LEU A 254 -3.81 -23.26 27.53
C LEU A 254 -5.25 -23.74 27.78
N LEU A 255 -5.51 -24.20 28.99
CA LEU A 255 -6.83 -24.52 29.50
C LEU A 255 -7.61 -23.20 29.55
N TRP A 256 -8.28 -22.89 28.43
CA TRP A 256 -9.41 -22.01 28.41
C TRP A 256 -10.39 -22.52 29.48
N PRO A 257 -10.87 -21.69 30.43
CA PRO A 257 -11.87 -22.15 31.38
C PRO A 257 -13.08 -22.59 30.58
N GLN A 258 -13.38 -23.89 30.58
CA GLN A 258 -14.60 -24.38 29.97
C GLN A 258 -15.77 -23.74 30.72
N ALA A 259 -16.67 -23.11 29.98
CA ALA A 259 -17.91 -22.59 30.53
C ALA A 259 -18.72 -23.79 31.04
N ASP A 260 -18.92 -23.85 32.36
CA ASP A 260 -19.82 -24.81 32.99
C ASP A 260 -21.24 -24.61 32.44
N LYS A 261 -21.85 -25.71 32.00
CA LYS A 261 -23.21 -25.80 31.46
C LYS A 261 -24.27 -25.66 32.54
#